data_AF-A0A7X6Q442-F1
#
_entry.id   AF-A0A7X6Q442-F1
#
_cell.length_a   1.000
_cell.length_b   1.000
_cell.length_c   1.000
_cell.angle_alpha   90.00
_cell.angle_beta   90.00
_cell.angle_gamma   90.00
#
_symmetry.space_group_name_H-M   'P 1'
#
loop_
_entity.id
_entity.type
_entity.pdbx_description
1 polymer ?
#
loop_
_entity_poly.entity_id
_entity_poly.type
_entity_poly.pdbx_seq_one_letter_code
_entity_poly.pdbx_strand_id
1 'polypeptide(L)'
;MSRQLKQGLYREYLSRKEDLAVVRGKIDMPGSIKHRLARKRVLTCEYDELSENNLLNQILKTTVMLLLQHAKVDAEHKNDLKKEMLFFSNVDTIDPTTVRWSAVRFQRNNNTYRMLISLCQLILEGMLMTTQDGEYKLASFVDEQRMSRLYEKFILEYYIKECPQAKATASQIPWALDDGIGTYLPLMQSDITLSQGNRVLIIDAKYYTHTMQTQYNVHTLHSANLYQIFTYVKNRDSEFGDQPHQVSGMLLYAKTDELIQPDNTYQMSGNQISVKTLDLNQEFSEIAKQLNEIVAEHFS
;
A
#
# COMPACT_ATOMS: atom_id res chain seq x y z
N MET A 1 -0.34 12.56 12.66
CA MET A 1 0.00 11.97 13.97
C MET A 1 -0.85 12.56 15.10
N SER A 2 -1.23 13.84 15.01
CA SER A 2 -2.13 14.58 15.92
C SER A 2 -3.33 13.81 16.49
N ARG A 3 -4.10 13.09 15.66
CA ARG A 3 -5.24 12.28 16.12
C ARG A 3 -4.82 11.16 17.08
N GLN A 4 -3.67 10.52 16.82
CA GLN A 4 -3.14 9.48 17.69
C GLN A 4 -2.62 10.08 19.00
N LEU A 5 -1.93 11.23 18.93
CA LEU A 5 -1.44 11.93 20.12
C LEU A 5 -2.58 12.38 21.05
N LYS A 6 -3.74 12.76 20.51
CA LYS A 6 -4.94 13.06 21.32
C LYS A 6 -5.44 11.86 22.14
N GLN A 7 -5.14 10.64 21.70
CA GLN A 7 -5.46 9.39 22.42
C GLN A 7 -4.31 8.91 23.31
N GLY A 8 -3.16 9.59 23.28
CA GLY A 8 -1.91 9.14 23.88
C GLY A 8 -1.12 8.18 22.99
N LEU A 9 0.19 8.11 23.24
CA LEU A 9 1.05 7.11 22.62
C LEU A 9 0.65 5.72 23.11
N TYR A 10 0.63 4.75 22.19
CA TYR A 10 0.49 3.35 22.53
C TYR A 10 1.60 2.95 23.50
N ARG A 11 1.23 2.22 24.56
CA ARG A 11 2.15 1.71 25.57
C ARG A 11 2.02 0.20 25.66
N GLU A 12 3.14 -0.46 25.89
CA GLU A 12 3.18 -1.90 26.13
C GLU A 12 4.07 -2.21 27.34
N TYR A 13 3.84 -3.39 27.92
CA TYR A 13 4.66 -3.89 29.00
C TYR A 13 5.95 -4.48 28.44
N LEU A 14 7.08 -3.88 28.81
CA LEU A 14 8.40 -4.39 28.49
C LEU A 14 8.98 -5.09 29.72
N SER A 15 9.32 -6.37 29.58
CA SER A 15 10.03 -7.11 30.62
C SER A 15 11.44 -6.56 30.77
N ARG A 16 11.74 -6.00 31.94
CA ARG A 16 13.06 -5.49 32.32
C ARG A 16 13.71 -6.45 33.30
N LYS A 17 15.03 -6.58 33.19
CA LYS A 17 15.90 -7.24 34.18
C LYS A 17 17.01 -6.27 34.57
N GLU A 18 17.00 -5.83 35.82
CA GLU A 18 17.87 -4.75 36.29
C GLU A 18 18.37 -5.01 37.71
N ASP A 19 19.57 -4.51 38.03
CA ASP A 19 20.13 -4.57 39.38
C ASP A 19 19.69 -3.35 40.20
N LEU A 20 18.84 -3.56 41.20
CA LEU A 20 18.23 -2.51 42.00
C LEU A 20 18.63 -2.62 43.48
N ALA A 21 18.74 -1.48 44.16
CA ALA A 21 18.94 -1.44 45.61
C ALA A 21 17.67 -1.78 46.41
N VAL A 22 16.52 -1.78 45.74
CA VAL A 22 15.19 -2.08 46.30
C VAL A 22 14.52 -3.18 45.48
N VAL A 23 13.59 -3.91 46.10
CA VAL A 23 12.85 -4.97 45.41
C VAL A 23 11.78 -4.35 44.50
N ARG A 24 11.81 -4.69 43.20
CA ARG A 24 10.77 -4.35 42.22
C ARG A 24 10.42 -5.61 41.43
N GLY A 25 9.15 -6.03 41.47
CA GLY A 25 8.72 -7.26 40.81
C GLY A 25 9.35 -8.53 41.39
N LYS A 26 9.78 -9.45 40.53
CA LYS A 26 10.32 -10.77 40.89
C LYS A 26 11.84 -10.70 41.08
N ILE A 27 12.35 -11.25 42.17
CA ILE A 27 13.80 -11.33 42.39
C ILE A 27 14.38 -12.49 41.56
N ASP A 28 15.38 -12.19 40.73
CA ASP A 28 16.22 -13.18 40.07
C ASP A 28 17.29 -13.65 41.06
N MET A 29 17.03 -14.81 41.67
CA MET A 29 17.91 -15.40 42.69
C MET A 29 19.33 -15.66 42.17
N PRO A 30 19.56 -16.20 40.95
CA PRO A 30 20.91 -16.43 40.44
C PRO A 30 21.75 -15.14 40.35
N GLY A 31 21.22 -14.07 39.76
CA GLY A 31 21.89 -12.77 39.66
C GLY A 31 22.14 -12.15 41.03
N SER A 32 21.13 -12.16 41.90
CA SER A 32 21.22 -11.60 43.26
C SER A 32 22.24 -12.32 44.15
N ILE A 33 22.35 -13.65 44.05
CA ILE A 33 23.36 -14.44 44.77
C ILE A 33 24.77 -14.04 44.29
N LYS A 34 24.98 -13.89 42.97
CA LYS A 34 26.27 -13.44 42.41
C LYS A 34 26.68 -12.06 42.94
N HIS A 35 25.75 -11.12 43.02
CA HIS A 35 26.00 -9.80 43.60
C HIS A 35 26.33 -9.85 45.09
N ARG A 36 25.63 -10.70 45.85
CA ARG A 36 25.90 -10.90 47.28
C ARG A 36 27.30 -11.48 47.51
N LEU A 37 27.71 -12.47 46.71
CA LEU A 37 29.07 -13.03 46.76
C LEU A 37 30.14 -11.97 46.42
N ALA A 38 29.83 -11.07 45.48
CA ALA A 38 30.67 -9.91 45.15
C ALA A 38 30.56 -8.74 46.14
N ARG A 39 29.87 -8.92 47.28
CA ARG A 39 29.62 -7.90 48.33
C ARG A 39 28.94 -6.62 47.82
N LYS A 40 28.21 -6.70 46.71
CA LYS A 40 27.38 -5.59 46.20
C LYS A 40 26.03 -5.60 46.89
N ARG A 41 25.51 -4.42 47.25
CA ARG A 41 24.19 -4.23 47.91
C ARG A 41 23.07 -3.98 46.89
N VAL A 42 22.97 -4.85 45.89
CA VAL A 42 21.95 -4.78 44.84
C VAL A 42 21.36 -6.16 44.59
N LEU A 43 20.09 -6.19 44.16
CA LEU A 43 19.34 -7.38 43.79
C LEU A 43 19.02 -7.31 42.31
N THR A 44 19.22 -8.41 41.59
CA THR A 44 18.75 -8.53 40.22
C THR A 44 17.24 -8.78 40.26
N CYS A 45 16.47 -7.88 39.67
CA CYS A 45 15.01 -7.87 39.68
C CYS A 45 14.47 -7.94 38.25
N GLU A 46 13.45 -8.77 38.05
CA GLU A 46 12.66 -8.90 36.81
C GLU A 46 11.27 -8.30 37.02
N TYR A 47 10.89 -7.31 36.22
CA TYR A 47 9.59 -6.65 36.34
C TYR A 47 9.12 -6.13 34.98
N ASP A 48 7.81 -6.01 34.83
CA ASP A 48 7.20 -5.43 33.64
C ASP A 48 7.01 -3.92 33.83
N GLU A 49 7.53 -3.14 32.90
CA GLU A 49 7.39 -1.70 32.88
C GLU A 49 6.50 -1.26 31.72
N LEU A 50 5.45 -0.49 32.03
CA LEU A 50 4.62 0.11 31.01
C LEU A 50 5.38 1.25 30.32
N SER A 51 5.76 1.04 29.06
CA SER A 51 6.59 1.98 28.31
C SER A 51 5.95 2.37 26.98
N GLU A 52 6.14 3.63 26.60
CA GLU A 52 5.85 4.14 25.26
C GLU A 52 7.00 3.87 24.27
N ASN A 53 8.16 3.40 24.74
CA ASN A 53 9.32 3.09 23.91
C ASN A 53 9.20 1.71 23.24
N ASN A 54 8.14 1.54 22.45
CA ASN A 54 7.89 0.34 21.65
C ASN A 54 8.22 0.55 20.18
N LEU A 55 8.33 -0.56 19.44
CA LEU A 55 8.70 -0.56 18.02
C LEU A 55 7.82 0.37 17.17
N LEU A 56 6.51 0.45 17.44
CA LEU A 56 5.60 1.31 16.65
C LEU A 56 5.96 2.79 16.82
N ASN A 57 6.16 3.23 18.07
CA ASN A 57 6.54 4.61 18.35
C ASN A 57 7.98 4.91 17.90
N GLN A 58 8.90 3.95 17.99
CA GLN A 58 10.27 4.09 17.48
C GLN A 58 10.28 4.30 15.96
N ILE A 59 9.48 3.53 15.21
CA ILE A 59 9.31 3.69 13.76
C ILE A 59 8.76 5.10 13.44
N LEU A 60 7.72 5.55 14.14
CA LEU A 60 7.15 6.88 13.95
C LEU A 60 8.19 7.97 14.19
N LYS A 61 8.85 7.95 15.37
CA LYS A 61 9.87 8.94 15.73
C LYS A 61 10.97 8.99 14.68
N THR A 62 11.49 7.82 14.29
CA THR A 62 12.57 7.71 13.29
C THR A 62 12.15 8.28 11.94
N THR A 63 10.95 7.94 11.47
CA THR A 63 10.43 8.46 10.20
C THR A 63 10.32 9.99 10.23
N VAL A 64 9.81 10.54 11.32
CA VAL A 64 9.69 12.00 11.47
C VAL A 64 11.05 12.67 11.53
N MET A 65 12.02 12.11 12.26
CA MET A 65 13.37 12.66 12.32
C MET A 65 14.03 12.73 10.93
N LEU A 66 13.80 11.73 10.07
CA LEU A 66 14.28 11.75 8.69
C LEU A 66 13.53 12.78 7.83
N LEU A 67 12.20 12.88 7.96
CA LEU A 67 11.41 13.90 7.26
C LEU A 67 11.84 15.33 7.60
N LEU A 68 12.18 15.60 8.87
CA LEU A 68 12.66 16.90 9.32
C LEU A 68 13.97 17.32 8.64
N GLN A 69 14.82 16.35 8.31
CA GLN A 69 16.10 16.57 7.61
C GLN A 69 15.90 16.72 6.10
N HIS A 70 14.78 16.27 5.55
CA HIS A 70 14.57 16.26 4.11
C HIS A 70 14.30 17.66 3.53
N ALA A 71 15.04 18.05 2.49
CA ALA A 71 14.99 19.41 1.93
C ALA A 71 13.63 19.77 1.30
N LYS A 72 12.92 18.81 0.69
CA LYS A 72 11.64 19.05 0.00
C LYS A 72 10.41 19.08 0.91
N VAL A 73 10.57 18.90 2.21
CA VAL A 73 9.44 19.00 3.14
C VAL A 73 9.28 20.47 3.54
N ASP A 74 8.09 21.02 3.30
CA ASP A 74 7.79 22.41 3.58
C ASP A 74 7.99 22.77 5.06
N ALA A 75 8.40 24.02 5.30
CA ALA A 75 8.74 24.50 6.64
C ALA A 75 7.54 24.43 7.61
N GLU A 76 6.33 24.65 7.11
CA GLU A 76 5.09 24.53 7.90
C GLU A 76 4.92 23.11 8.45
N HIS A 77 5.01 22.10 7.58
CA HIS A 77 4.94 20.69 7.98
C HIS A 77 6.06 20.28 8.92
N LYS A 78 7.29 20.78 8.70
CA LYS A 78 8.40 20.56 9.64
C LYS A 78 8.10 21.12 11.03
N ASN A 79 7.50 22.30 11.10
CA ASN A 79 7.16 22.92 12.37
C ASN A 79 6.09 22.13 13.14
N ASP A 80 5.08 21.62 12.45
CA ASP A 80 4.05 20.79 13.07
C ASP A 80 4.60 19.45 13.55
N LEU A 81 5.43 18.79 12.73
CA LEU A 81 6.12 17.58 13.13
C LEU A 81 7.03 17.81 14.36
N LYS A 82 7.77 18.92 14.43
CA LYS A 82 8.59 19.26 15.61
C LYS A 82 7.76 19.40 16.88
N LYS A 83 6.58 20.05 16.82
CA LYS A 83 5.67 20.16 17.97
C LYS A 83 5.21 18.78 18.43
N GLU A 84 4.85 17.91 17.50
CA GLU A 84 4.43 16.54 17.80
C GLU A 84 5.57 15.70 18.42
N MET A 85 6.83 15.93 18.02
CA MET A 85 7.99 15.21 18.57
C MET A 85 8.28 15.51 20.05
N LEU A 86 7.72 16.58 20.63
CA LEU A 86 7.82 16.85 22.07
C LEU A 86 7.21 15.71 22.90
N PHE A 87 6.20 15.01 22.37
CA PHE A 87 5.56 13.87 23.04
C PHE A 87 6.36 12.57 22.94
N PHE A 88 7.41 12.51 22.11
CA PHE A 88 8.23 11.33 21.86
C PHE A 88 9.58 11.41 22.60
N SER A 89 9.66 12.17 23.69
CA SER A 89 10.90 12.38 24.46
C SER A 89 11.47 11.09 25.04
N ASN A 90 10.62 10.17 25.50
CA ASN A 90 11.03 8.88 26.08
C ASN A 90 11.05 7.72 25.06
N VAL A 91 10.95 8.02 23.77
CA VAL A 91 10.95 7.01 22.70
C VAL A 91 12.30 7.07 22.01
N ASP A 92 12.96 5.94 21.79
CA ASP A 92 14.23 5.92 21.09
C ASP A 92 14.03 5.98 19.56
N THR A 93 15.05 6.40 18.83
CA THR A 93 15.11 6.18 17.39
C THR A 93 15.67 4.79 17.10
N ILE A 94 15.26 4.18 15.99
CA ILE A 94 15.75 2.90 15.51
C ILE A 94 16.43 3.08 14.15
N ASP A 95 17.39 2.23 13.82
CA ASP A 95 17.92 2.16 12.46
C ASP A 95 16.85 1.58 11.52
N PRO A 96 16.37 2.32 10.49
CA PRO A 96 15.36 1.84 9.56
C PRO A 96 15.69 0.52 8.89
N THR A 97 16.98 0.22 8.64
CA THR A 97 17.42 -1.03 7.99
C THR A 97 17.20 -2.27 8.86
N THR A 98 17.09 -2.08 10.17
CA THR A 98 16.91 -3.17 11.15
C THR A 98 15.44 -3.53 11.38
N VAL A 99 14.51 -2.72 10.86
CA VAL A 99 13.07 -2.92 11.06
C VAL A 99 12.60 -4.15 10.28
N ARG A 100 12.21 -5.20 11.03
CA ARG A 100 11.58 -6.39 10.45
C ARG A 100 10.07 -6.19 10.33
N TRP A 101 9.61 -5.67 9.19
CA TRP A 101 8.20 -5.37 8.93
C TRP A 101 7.26 -6.57 9.14
N SER A 102 7.71 -7.79 8.84
CA SER A 102 6.94 -9.02 9.06
C SER A 102 6.68 -9.34 10.54
N ALA A 103 7.47 -8.77 11.46
CA ALA A 103 7.30 -8.91 12.90
C ALA A 103 6.38 -7.84 13.50
N VAL A 104 6.01 -6.80 12.74
CA VAL A 104 5.08 -5.76 13.20
C VAL A 104 3.67 -6.36 13.27
N ARG A 105 3.11 -6.39 14.48
CA ARG A 105 1.77 -6.95 14.74
C ARG A 105 0.81 -5.86 15.18
N PHE A 106 -0.36 -5.83 14.54
CA PHE A 106 -1.45 -4.97 14.94
C PHE A 106 -2.52 -5.78 15.67
N GLN A 107 -2.79 -5.41 16.91
CA GLN A 107 -3.80 -5.94 17.80
C GLN A 107 -4.91 -4.90 18.01
N ARG A 108 -6.01 -5.29 18.67
CA ARG A 108 -7.15 -4.40 18.92
C ARG A 108 -6.77 -3.08 19.59
N ASN A 109 -5.77 -3.09 20.45
CA ASN A 109 -5.30 -1.93 21.24
C ASN A 109 -4.37 -0.96 20.47
N ASN A 110 -3.80 -1.38 19.33
CA ASN A 110 -2.89 -0.55 18.53
C ASN A 110 -3.30 -0.48 17.05
N ASN A 111 -4.47 -0.99 16.68
CA ASN A 111 -4.92 -1.02 15.28
C ASN A 111 -5.06 0.39 14.67
N THR A 112 -5.23 1.43 15.48
CA THR A 112 -5.22 2.83 15.03
C THR A 112 -3.88 3.25 14.42
N TYR A 113 -2.78 2.59 14.80
CA TYR A 113 -1.45 2.82 14.24
C TYR A 113 -1.25 2.21 12.86
N ARG A 114 -2.12 1.27 12.42
CA ARG A 114 -1.90 0.51 11.18
C ARG A 114 -1.63 1.41 9.98
N MET A 115 -2.49 2.38 9.73
CA MET A 115 -2.32 3.34 8.63
C MET A 115 -1.02 4.14 8.77
N LEU A 116 -0.77 4.69 9.97
CA LEU A 116 0.41 5.52 10.24
C LEU A 116 1.71 4.74 10.00
N ILE A 117 1.77 3.49 10.48
CA ILE A 117 2.95 2.64 10.34
C ILE A 117 3.11 2.16 8.89
N SER A 118 2.02 1.90 8.17
CA SER A 118 2.09 1.61 6.73
C SER A 118 2.64 2.79 5.92
N LEU A 119 2.28 4.02 6.27
CA LEU A 119 2.86 5.22 5.66
C LEU A 119 4.35 5.37 6.01
N CYS A 120 4.72 5.15 7.27
CA CYS A 120 6.12 5.12 7.68
C CYS A 120 6.92 4.07 6.93
N GLN A 121 6.37 2.87 6.74
CA GLN A 121 7.01 1.82 5.95
C GLN A 121 7.29 2.28 4.52
N LEU A 122 6.28 2.86 3.86
CA LEU A 122 6.44 3.38 2.50
C LEU A 122 7.54 4.45 2.41
N ILE A 123 7.56 5.39 3.36
CA ILE A 123 8.55 6.47 3.42
C ILE A 123 9.95 5.91 3.67
N LEU A 124 10.12 5.06 4.68
CA LEU A 124 11.41 4.51 5.06
C LEU A 124 11.99 3.59 3.98
N GLU A 125 11.19 2.69 3.42
CA GLU A 125 11.64 1.83 2.31
C GLU A 125 11.99 2.66 1.08
N GLY A 126 11.21 3.70 0.76
CA GLY A 126 11.52 4.63 -0.32
C GLY A 126 12.84 5.37 -0.10
N MET A 127 13.09 5.88 1.11
CA MET A 127 14.36 6.55 1.45
C MET A 127 15.57 5.62 1.33
N LEU A 128 15.47 4.38 1.82
CA LEU A 128 16.57 3.40 1.81
C LEU A 128 17.01 3.01 0.40
N MET A 129 16.12 3.05 -0.60
CA MET A 129 16.49 2.75 -1.99
C MET A 129 17.32 3.87 -2.65
N THR A 130 17.33 5.07 -2.07
CA THR A 130 17.95 6.28 -2.66
C THR A 130 19.33 6.62 -2.09
N THR A 131 19.86 5.81 -1.17
CA THR A 131 21.08 6.11 -0.40
C THR A 131 22.41 5.89 -1.14
N GLN A 132 22.43 5.84 -2.48
CA GLN A 132 23.68 5.61 -3.22
C GLN A 132 24.73 6.74 -3.04
N ASP A 133 24.33 7.95 -2.60
CA ASP A 133 25.25 9.10 -2.41
C ASP A 133 25.17 9.78 -1.03
N GLY A 134 24.72 9.10 0.03
CA GLY A 134 24.77 9.63 1.41
C GLY A 134 23.80 10.77 1.74
N GLU A 135 23.08 11.32 0.76
CA GLU A 135 21.90 12.16 0.98
C GLU A 135 20.63 11.29 0.94
N TYR A 136 19.83 11.32 2.02
CA TYR A 136 18.49 10.74 2.02
C TYR A 136 17.61 11.55 1.04
N LYS A 137 17.49 11.10 -0.21
CA LYS A 137 16.63 11.73 -1.21
C LYS A 137 15.26 11.05 -1.19
N LEU A 138 14.29 11.64 -0.53
CA LEU A 138 12.89 11.17 -0.45
C LEU A 138 12.13 11.30 -1.80
N ALA A 139 12.83 11.42 -2.92
CA ALA A 139 12.23 11.91 -4.17
C ALA A 139 12.77 11.27 -5.45
N SER A 140 13.31 10.05 -5.39
CA SER A 140 13.29 9.17 -6.54
C SER A 140 12.50 7.91 -6.21
N PHE A 141 11.18 8.10 -6.24
CA PHE A 141 10.16 7.09 -6.54
C PHE A 141 10.03 5.89 -5.60
N VAL A 142 8.83 5.77 -5.04
CA VAL A 142 8.20 4.45 -4.89
C VAL A 142 8.34 3.79 -6.26
N ASP A 143 9.15 2.73 -6.36
CA ASP A 143 9.35 1.89 -7.55
C ASP A 143 8.07 1.85 -8.40
N GLU A 144 8.15 2.13 -9.71
CA GLU A 144 6.97 2.17 -10.60
C GLU A 144 6.12 0.90 -10.44
N GLN A 145 6.75 -0.25 -10.19
CA GLN A 145 6.05 -1.49 -9.90
C GLN A 145 5.24 -1.44 -8.59
N ARG A 146 5.79 -0.83 -7.54
CA ARG A 146 5.09 -0.66 -6.25
C ARG A 146 3.94 0.32 -6.39
N MET A 147 4.10 1.40 -7.17
CA MET A 147 3.00 2.34 -7.46
C MET A 147 1.92 1.69 -8.32
N SER A 148 2.28 0.91 -9.34
CA SER A 148 1.33 0.12 -10.13
C SER A 148 0.51 -0.80 -9.23
N ARG A 149 1.17 -1.61 -8.39
CA ARG A 149 0.49 -2.49 -7.43
C ARG A 149 -0.39 -1.74 -6.44
N LEU A 150 0.05 -0.57 -5.96
CA LEU A 150 -0.76 0.25 -5.07
C LEU A 150 -2.01 0.78 -5.78
N TYR A 151 -1.86 1.19 -7.04
CA TYR A 151 -2.94 1.70 -7.88
C TYR A 151 -3.96 0.60 -8.22
N GLU A 152 -3.50 -0.55 -8.69
CA GLU A 152 -4.30 -1.76 -8.92
C GLU A 152 -5.11 -2.14 -7.67
N LYS A 153 -4.40 -2.24 -6.53
CA LYS A 153 -5.03 -2.61 -5.26
C LYS A 153 -6.00 -1.54 -4.76
N PHE A 154 -5.70 -0.26 -4.94
CA PHE A 154 -6.59 0.83 -4.57
C PHE A 154 -7.93 0.70 -5.31
N ILE A 155 -7.90 0.51 -6.63
CA ILE A 155 -9.12 0.37 -7.44
C ILE A 155 -9.89 -0.89 -7.04
N LEU A 156 -9.20 -2.01 -6.86
CA LEU A 156 -9.83 -3.28 -6.44
C LEU A 156 -10.53 -3.14 -5.09
N GLU A 157 -9.83 -2.64 -4.07
CA GLU A 157 -10.37 -2.49 -2.71
C GLU A 157 -11.47 -1.43 -2.66
N TYR A 158 -11.39 -0.39 -3.49
CA TYR A 158 -12.49 0.57 -3.67
C TYR A 158 -13.75 -0.14 -4.13
N TYR A 159 -13.68 -0.92 -5.23
CA TYR A 159 -14.87 -1.61 -5.74
C TYR A 159 -15.38 -2.71 -4.80
N ILE A 160 -14.50 -3.44 -4.12
CA ILE A 160 -14.91 -4.42 -3.10
C ILE A 160 -15.77 -3.76 -2.01
N LYS A 161 -15.41 -2.54 -1.60
CA LYS A 161 -16.05 -1.85 -0.49
C LYS A 161 -17.28 -1.03 -0.89
N GLU A 162 -17.18 -0.30 -1.99
CA GLU A 162 -18.15 0.74 -2.37
C GLU A 162 -19.15 0.28 -3.45
N CYS A 163 -18.94 -0.89 -4.07
CA CYS A 163 -19.79 -1.40 -5.15
C CYS A 163 -20.44 -2.75 -4.79
N PRO A 164 -21.41 -2.79 -3.85
CA PRO A 164 -22.05 -4.05 -3.45
C PRO A 164 -22.92 -4.68 -4.56
N GLN A 165 -23.30 -3.91 -5.58
CA GLN A 165 -24.13 -4.38 -6.70
C GLN A 165 -23.39 -5.26 -7.72
N ALA A 166 -22.06 -5.22 -7.72
CA ALA A 166 -21.21 -6.04 -8.58
C ALA A 166 -20.13 -6.72 -7.76
N LYS A 167 -19.82 -7.97 -8.07
CA LYS A 167 -18.73 -8.70 -7.41
C LYS A 167 -17.40 -8.23 -8.00
N ALA A 168 -16.57 -7.58 -7.17
CA ALA A 168 -15.22 -7.16 -7.50
C ALA A 168 -14.17 -8.16 -7.02
N THR A 169 -13.27 -8.60 -7.91
CA THR A 169 -12.18 -9.55 -7.59
C THR A 169 -10.99 -9.36 -8.52
N ALA A 170 -9.79 -9.78 -8.10
CA ALA A 170 -8.72 -10.11 -9.03
C ALA A 170 -8.91 -11.57 -9.47
N SER A 171 -9.32 -11.81 -10.71
CA SER A 171 -9.67 -13.15 -11.21
C SER A 171 -8.58 -13.75 -12.10
N GLN A 172 -8.41 -15.06 -11.99
CA GLN A 172 -7.70 -15.85 -13.00
C GLN A 172 -8.66 -16.13 -14.15
N ILE A 173 -8.20 -15.87 -15.37
CA ILE A 173 -8.95 -16.13 -16.60
C ILE A 173 -8.29 -17.34 -17.27
N PRO A 174 -8.99 -18.47 -17.41
CA PRO A 174 -8.45 -19.64 -18.10
C PRO A 174 -8.22 -19.33 -19.58
N TRP A 175 -7.23 -20.00 -20.18
CA TRP A 175 -7.07 -20.00 -21.64
C TRP A 175 -8.18 -20.84 -22.28
N ALA A 176 -8.78 -20.29 -23.33
CA ALA A 176 -9.66 -21.00 -24.25
C ALA A 176 -8.79 -21.85 -25.18
N LEU A 177 -8.66 -23.13 -24.86
CA LEU A 177 -7.81 -24.08 -25.59
C LEU A 177 -8.66 -25.10 -26.33
N ASP A 178 -8.42 -25.24 -27.63
CA ASP A 178 -9.13 -26.22 -28.46
C ASP A 178 -8.68 -27.66 -28.16
N ASP A 179 -7.41 -27.86 -27.77
CA ASP A 179 -6.81 -29.16 -27.47
C ASP A 179 -6.68 -29.43 -25.96
N GLY A 180 -7.00 -28.45 -25.11
CA GLY A 180 -6.89 -28.51 -23.66
C GLY A 180 -5.46 -28.53 -23.10
N ILE A 181 -4.41 -28.32 -23.91
CA ILE A 181 -3.02 -28.44 -23.48
C ILE A 181 -2.46 -27.07 -23.06
N GLY A 182 -2.52 -26.77 -21.76
CA GLY A 182 -2.14 -25.45 -21.21
C GLY A 182 -0.89 -25.41 -20.33
N THR A 183 -0.15 -26.53 -20.17
CA THR A 183 0.85 -26.72 -19.09
C THR A 183 1.94 -25.64 -19.01
N TYR A 184 2.32 -25.04 -20.14
CA TYR A 184 3.39 -24.02 -20.20
C TYR A 184 2.87 -22.61 -20.47
N LEU A 185 1.55 -22.42 -20.52
CA LEU A 185 0.97 -21.10 -20.76
C LEU A 185 1.07 -20.23 -19.50
N PRO A 186 1.32 -18.92 -19.66
CA PRO A 186 1.32 -18.00 -18.53
C PRO A 186 -0.08 -17.91 -17.92
N LEU A 187 -0.16 -17.71 -16.61
CA LEU A 187 -1.43 -17.44 -15.94
C LEU A 187 -1.93 -16.05 -16.34
N MET A 188 -3.15 -15.97 -16.87
CA MET A 188 -3.82 -14.69 -17.10
C MET A 188 -4.51 -14.26 -15.81
N GLN A 189 -3.91 -13.28 -15.13
CA GLN A 189 -4.43 -12.68 -13.91
C GLN A 189 -4.89 -11.26 -14.25
N SER A 190 -6.18 -10.98 -14.06
CA SER A 190 -6.70 -9.61 -14.17
C SER A 190 -6.37 -8.83 -12.90
N ASP A 191 -6.16 -7.52 -13.04
CA ASP A 191 -6.05 -6.61 -11.89
C ASP A 191 -7.40 -6.49 -11.18
N ILE A 192 -8.45 -6.15 -11.93
CA ILE A 192 -9.83 -6.07 -11.42
C ILE A 192 -10.79 -6.72 -12.42
N THR A 193 -11.72 -7.52 -11.90
CA THR A 193 -12.89 -8.04 -12.61
C THR A 193 -14.13 -7.67 -11.80
N LEU A 194 -15.03 -6.91 -12.42
CA LEU A 194 -16.36 -6.62 -11.92
C LEU A 194 -17.37 -7.53 -12.63
N SER A 195 -18.27 -8.15 -11.88
CA SER A 195 -19.27 -9.06 -12.45
C SER A 195 -20.64 -8.90 -11.79
N GLN A 196 -21.67 -8.92 -12.62
CA GLN A 196 -23.08 -8.94 -12.20
C GLN A 196 -23.86 -9.86 -13.14
N GLY A 197 -24.18 -11.07 -12.68
CA GLY A 197 -24.73 -12.12 -13.55
C GLY A 197 -23.77 -12.46 -14.70
N ASN A 198 -24.27 -12.42 -15.94
CA ASN A 198 -23.50 -12.66 -17.16
C ASN A 198 -22.89 -11.39 -17.78
N ARG A 199 -22.92 -10.26 -17.06
CA ARG A 199 -22.20 -9.03 -17.43
C ARG A 199 -20.88 -8.99 -16.69
N VAL A 200 -19.78 -8.79 -17.43
CA VAL A 200 -18.42 -8.77 -16.91
C VAL A 200 -17.67 -7.56 -17.48
N LEU A 201 -17.00 -6.84 -16.60
CA LEU A 201 -16.03 -5.80 -16.95
C LEU A 201 -14.67 -6.21 -16.37
N ILE A 202 -13.69 -6.40 -17.24
CA ILE A 202 -12.29 -6.64 -16.86
C ILE A 202 -11.57 -5.30 -16.96
N ILE A 203 -10.90 -4.88 -15.89
CA ILE A 203 -10.14 -3.65 -15.83
C ILE A 203 -8.66 -4.00 -15.62
N ASP A 204 -7.82 -3.48 -16.50
CA ASP A 204 -6.37 -3.52 -16.40
C ASP A 204 -5.88 -2.10 -16.07
N ALA A 205 -5.29 -1.94 -14.89
CA ALA A 205 -5.00 -0.65 -14.28
C ALA A 205 -3.52 -0.32 -14.47
N LYS A 206 -3.21 0.82 -15.08
CA LYS A 206 -1.83 1.17 -15.44
C LYS A 206 -1.40 2.49 -14.82
N TYR A 207 -0.30 2.44 -14.09
CA TYR A 207 0.34 3.60 -13.49
C TYR A 207 1.67 3.87 -14.20
N TYR A 208 1.68 4.84 -15.12
CA TYR A 208 2.87 5.25 -15.86
C TYR A 208 3.15 6.73 -15.68
N THR A 209 4.41 7.11 -15.83
CA THR A 209 4.82 8.51 -15.97
C THR A 209 4.27 9.15 -17.25
N HIS A 210 4.08 8.34 -18.30
CA HIS A 210 3.51 8.73 -19.59
C HIS A 210 2.40 7.77 -20.01
N THR A 211 1.18 8.28 -20.18
CA THR A 211 -0.01 7.48 -20.54
C THR A 211 -0.06 7.13 -22.03
N MET A 212 0.60 7.93 -22.86
CA MET A 212 0.66 7.80 -24.31
C MET A 212 2.08 7.47 -24.78
N GLN A 213 2.19 6.62 -25.80
CA GLN A 213 3.43 6.47 -26.56
C GLN A 213 3.48 7.52 -27.67
N THR A 214 4.65 8.11 -27.89
CA THR A 214 4.86 9.05 -29.01
C THR A 214 5.82 8.43 -30.01
N GLN A 215 5.35 8.17 -31.22
CA GLN A 215 6.20 7.77 -32.33
C GLN A 215 5.88 8.64 -33.55
N TYR A 216 6.89 9.33 -34.11
CA TYR A 216 6.74 10.24 -35.25
C TYR A 216 5.60 11.27 -35.11
N ASN A 217 5.50 11.94 -33.94
CA ASN A 217 4.43 12.91 -33.61
C ASN A 217 3.00 12.36 -33.56
N VAL A 218 2.82 11.03 -33.59
CA VAL A 218 1.52 10.40 -33.36
C VAL A 218 1.49 9.84 -31.94
N HIS A 219 0.46 10.22 -31.18
CA HIS A 219 0.20 9.69 -29.85
C HIS A 219 -0.65 8.42 -29.98
N THR A 220 -0.12 7.30 -29.50
CA THR A 220 -0.81 6.00 -29.54
C THR A 220 -0.86 5.37 -28.16
N LEU A 221 -1.86 4.50 -27.97
CA LEU A 221 -1.96 3.65 -26.79
C LEU A 221 -0.78 2.67 -26.73
N HIS A 222 -0.40 2.29 -25.51
CA HIS A 222 0.55 1.20 -25.28
C HIS A 222 -0.06 -0.11 -25.81
N SER A 223 0.43 -0.58 -26.97
CA SER A 223 -0.12 -1.75 -27.68
C SER A 223 -0.11 -3.02 -26.83
N ALA A 224 0.92 -3.22 -26.01
CA ALA A 224 1.02 -4.35 -25.09
C ALA A 224 -0.17 -4.43 -24.12
N ASN A 225 -0.62 -3.30 -23.58
CA ASN A 225 -1.77 -3.24 -22.68
C ASN A 225 -3.06 -3.57 -23.43
N LEU A 226 -3.21 -3.04 -24.64
CA LEU A 226 -4.36 -3.32 -25.49
C LEU A 226 -4.44 -4.81 -25.86
N TYR A 227 -3.32 -5.43 -26.19
CA TYR A 227 -3.27 -6.87 -26.48
C TYR A 227 -3.58 -7.71 -25.25
N GLN A 228 -3.07 -7.31 -24.08
CA GLN A 228 -3.36 -7.99 -22.82
C GLN A 228 -4.86 -7.97 -22.50
N ILE A 229 -5.48 -6.79 -22.46
CA ILE A 229 -6.90 -6.68 -22.14
C ILE A 229 -7.78 -7.36 -23.19
N PHE A 230 -7.43 -7.26 -24.47
CA PHE A 230 -8.15 -7.95 -25.54
C PHE A 230 -8.10 -9.47 -25.34
N THR A 231 -6.93 -10.01 -25.00
CA THR A 231 -6.76 -11.45 -24.73
C THR A 231 -7.63 -11.87 -23.54
N TYR A 232 -7.62 -11.11 -22.45
CA TYR A 232 -8.45 -11.40 -21.27
C TYR A 232 -9.94 -11.41 -21.60
N VAL A 233 -10.41 -10.40 -22.34
CA VAL A 233 -11.80 -10.29 -22.77
C VAL A 233 -12.20 -11.48 -23.62
N LYS A 234 -11.46 -11.83 -24.68
CA LYS A 234 -11.85 -12.93 -25.58
C LYS A 234 -11.86 -14.29 -24.90
N ASN A 235 -10.91 -14.56 -24.01
CA ASN A 235 -10.91 -15.81 -23.26
C ASN A 235 -12.08 -15.88 -22.27
N ARG A 236 -12.37 -14.78 -21.55
CA ARG A 236 -13.50 -14.71 -20.63
C ARG A 236 -14.86 -14.81 -21.33
N ASP A 237 -14.99 -14.19 -22.50
CA ASP A 237 -16.17 -14.23 -23.37
C ASP A 237 -16.47 -15.66 -23.83
N SER A 238 -15.44 -16.40 -24.26
CA SER A 238 -15.59 -17.78 -24.72
C SER A 238 -16.13 -18.75 -23.66
N GLU A 239 -15.91 -18.48 -22.37
CA GLU A 239 -16.42 -19.31 -21.27
C GLU A 239 -17.96 -19.34 -21.20
N PHE A 240 -18.63 -18.30 -21.70
CA PHE A 240 -20.09 -18.22 -21.69
C PHE A 240 -20.74 -18.99 -22.85
N GLY A 241 -19.98 -19.38 -23.88
CA GLY A 241 -20.48 -20.06 -25.07
C GLY A 241 -21.65 -19.30 -25.71
N ASP A 242 -22.75 -20.01 -25.99
CA ASP A 242 -23.94 -19.45 -26.64
C ASP A 242 -24.91 -18.74 -25.67
N GLN A 243 -24.61 -18.69 -24.37
CA GLN A 243 -25.49 -18.02 -23.41
C GLN A 243 -25.50 -16.52 -23.66
N PRO A 244 -26.63 -15.80 -23.51
CA PRO A 244 -26.61 -14.34 -23.54
C PRO A 244 -25.69 -13.80 -22.45
N HIS A 245 -24.66 -13.06 -22.87
CA HIS A 245 -23.65 -12.47 -21.99
C HIS A 245 -23.12 -11.16 -22.56
N GLN A 246 -22.38 -10.43 -21.73
CA GLN A 246 -21.66 -9.24 -22.15
C GLN A 246 -20.32 -9.21 -21.42
N VAL A 247 -19.22 -9.38 -22.16
CA VAL A 247 -17.87 -9.18 -21.64
C VAL A 247 -17.28 -7.92 -22.26
N SER A 248 -16.77 -7.05 -21.40
CA SER A 248 -16.13 -5.79 -21.77
C SER A 248 -14.79 -5.64 -21.07
N GLY A 249 -13.88 -4.89 -21.70
CA GLY A 249 -12.55 -4.59 -21.17
C GLY A 249 -12.37 -3.10 -20.95
N MET A 250 -11.53 -2.74 -19.99
CA MET A 250 -11.13 -1.35 -19.76
C MET A 250 -9.64 -1.28 -19.44
N LEU A 251 -8.95 -0.38 -20.12
CA LEU A 251 -7.65 0.11 -19.66
C LEU A 251 -7.89 1.39 -18.85
N LEU A 252 -7.52 1.36 -17.57
CA LEU A 252 -7.69 2.50 -16.67
C LEU A 252 -6.33 3.06 -16.27
N TYR A 253 -5.93 4.15 -16.93
CA TYR A 253 -4.65 4.82 -16.66
C TYR A 253 -4.78 5.82 -15.52
N ALA A 254 -3.78 5.93 -14.65
CA ALA A 254 -3.68 7.10 -13.79
C ALA A 254 -3.42 8.33 -14.68
N LYS A 255 -4.25 9.38 -14.53
CA LYS A 255 -4.13 10.60 -15.34
C LYS A 255 -2.81 11.30 -15.04
N THR A 256 -2.15 11.77 -16.09
CA THR A 256 -0.90 12.55 -16.01
C THR A 256 -1.14 14.01 -16.37
N ASP A 257 -0.10 14.83 -16.33
CA ASP A 257 -0.14 16.23 -16.78
C ASP A 257 -0.09 16.36 -18.32
N GLU A 258 -0.18 15.25 -19.06
CA GLU A 258 -0.19 15.27 -20.53
C GLU A 258 -1.48 15.89 -21.07
N LEU A 259 -1.33 16.76 -22.07
CA LEU A 259 -2.44 17.47 -22.72
C LEU A 259 -3.45 16.53 -23.41
N ILE A 260 -2.94 15.39 -23.91
CA ILE A 260 -3.75 14.37 -24.59
C ILE A 260 -3.83 13.17 -23.66
N GLN A 261 -5.04 12.90 -23.18
CA GLN A 261 -5.35 11.74 -22.36
C GLN A 261 -6.24 10.78 -23.16
N PRO A 262 -6.07 9.45 -23.00
CA PRO A 262 -6.98 8.51 -23.64
C PRO A 262 -8.37 8.59 -23.02
N ASP A 263 -9.36 8.92 -23.84
CA ASP A 263 -10.76 8.72 -23.53
C ASP A 263 -11.50 8.22 -24.78
N ASN A 264 -11.49 6.91 -24.99
CA ASN A 264 -12.08 6.29 -26.17
C ASN A 264 -12.74 4.96 -25.84
N THR A 265 -13.78 4.62 -26.59
CA THR A 265 -14.42 3.31 -26.54
C THR A 265 -14.41 2.68 -27.92
N TYR A 266 -13.97 1.43 -27.99
CA TYR A 266 -13.80 0.67 -29.22
C TYR A 266 -14.69 -0.57 -29.19
N GLN A 267 -15.27 -0.91 -30.35
CA GLN A 267 -15.93 -2.20 -30.56
C GLN A 267 -14.96 -3.12 -31.28
N MET A 268 -14.54 -4.19 -30.62
CA MET A 268 -13.50 -5.12 -31.09
C MET A 268 -14.00 -6.56 -31.02
N SER A 269 -14.24 -7.16 -32.18
CA SER A 269 -14.64 -8.58 -32.30
C SER A 269 -15.86 -8.96 -31.43
N GLY A 270 -16.88 -8.09 -31.41
CA GLY A 270 -18.12 -8.29 -30.64
C GLY A 270 -18.08 -7.81 -29.19
N ASN A 271 -16.90 -7.42 -28.67
CA ASN A 271 -16.74 -6.92 -27.32
C ASN A 271 -16.40 -5.42 -27.30
N GLN A 272 -16.78 -4.75 -26.22
CA GLN A 272 -16.40 -3.37 -25.98
C GLN A 272 -15.08 -3.30 -25.22
N ILE A 273 -14.12 -2.50 -25.70
CA ILE A 273 -12.90 -2.15 -24.96
C ILE A 273 -12.82 -0.63 -24.84
N SER A 274 -12.82 -0.12 -23.62
CA SER A 274 -12.66 1.30 -23.33
C SER A 274 -11.27 1.62 -22.81
N VAL A 275 -10.79 2.82 -23.08
CA VAL A 275 -9.59 3.37 -22.47
C VAL A 275 -9.96 4.69 -21.81
N LYS A 276 -9.71 4.76 -20.52
CA LYS A 276 -10.08 5.88 -19.66
C LYS A 276 -8.90 6.29 -18.78
N THR A 277 -9.00 7.48 -18.20
CA THR A 277 -8.07 7.95 -17.18
C THR A 277 -8.79 8.22 -15.87
N LEU A 278 -8.11 7.99 -14.75
CA LEU A 278 -8.56 8.33 -13.41
C LEU A 278 -7.72 9.49 -12.88
N ASP A 279 -8.35 10.63 -12.61
CA ASP A 279 -7.67 11.82 -12.10
C ASP A 279 -7.48 11.74 -10.58
N LEU A 280 -6.28 11.34 -10.16
CA LEU A 280 -5.91 11.22 -8.74
C LEU A 280 -5.55 12.56 -8.08
N ASN A 281 -5.46 13.65 -8.85
CA ASN A 281 -5.11 14.99 -8.33
C ASN A 281 -6.33 15.77 -7.82
N GLN A 282 -7.49 15.11 -7.71
CA GLN A 282 -8.72 15.71 -7.23
C GLN A 282 -9.05 15.29 -5.79
N GLU A 283 -10.02 15.98 -5.19
CA GLU A 283 -10.62 15.56 -3.93
C GLU A 283 -11.21 14.15 -4.06
N PHE A 284 -11.14 13.36 -2.99
CA PHE A 284 -11.54 11.96 -3.03
C PHE A 284 -13.00 11.75 -3.47
N SER A 285 -13.89 12.71 -3.19
CA SER A 285 -15.29 12.65 -3.65
C SER A 285 -15.41 12.61 -5.17
N GLU A 286 -14.56 13.34 -5.89
CA GLU A 286 -14.54 13.37 -7.35
C GLU A 286 -13.87 12.12 -7.93
N ILE A 287 -12.83 11.59 -7.26
CA ILE A 287 -12.23 10.29 -7.62
C ILE A 287 -13.29 9.17 -7.48
N ALA A 288 -14.01 9.15 -6.36
CA ALA A 288 -15.08 8.20 -6.11
C ALA A 288 -16.19 8.31 -7.16
N LYS A 289 -16.57 9.53 -7.54
CA LYS A 289 -17.54 9.77 -8.60
C LYS A 289 -17.09 9.18 -9.94
N GLN A 290 -15.86 9.44 -10.39
CA GLN A 290 -15.29 8.85 -11.62
C GLN A 290 -15.35 7.31 -11.58
N LEU A 291 -14.97 6.69 -10.45
CA LEU A 291 -15.03 5.23 -10.31
C LEU A 291 -16.45 4.67 -10.32
N ASN A 292 -17.41 5.40 -9.74
CA ASN A 292 -18.81 5.00 -9.71
C ASN A 292 -19.48 5.12 -11.07
N GLU A 293 -19.10 6.13 -11.87
CA GLU A 293 -19.59 6.30 -13.25
C GLU A 293 -19.24 5.07 -14.12
N ILE A 294 -18.03 4.52 -13.99
CA ILE A 294 -17.64 3.27 -14.68
C ILE A 294 -18.61 2.13 -14.37
N VAL A 295 -19.02 1.97 -13.11
CA VAL A 295 -19.96 0.91 -12.73
C VAL A 295 -21.35 1.19 -13.31
N ALA A 296 -21.81 2.45 -13.23
CA ALA A 296 -23.10 2.84 -13.75
C ALA A 296 -23.21 2.61 -15.26
N GLU A 297 -22.15 2.88 -16.02
CA GLU A 297 -22.12 2.67 -17.48
C GLU A 297 -22.22 1.20 -17.88
N HIS A 298 -21.64 0.28 -17.09
CA HIS A 298 -21.55 -1.14 -17.44
C HIS A 298 -22.63 -2.04 -16.79
N PHE A 299 -23.23 -1.60 -15.69
CA PHE A 299 -24.14 -2.42 -14.88
C PHE A 299 -25.50 -1.77 -14.58
N SER A 300 -25.87 -0.74 -15.36
CA SER A 300 -27.23 -0.16 -15.34
C SER A 300 -28.27 -0.99 -16.11
#